data_AF-A0A935XF30-F1
#
_entry.id   AF-A0A935XF30-F1
#
_cell.length_a   1.000
_cell.length_b   1.000
_cell.length_c   1.000
_cell.angle_alpha   90.00
_cell.angle_beta   90.00
_cell.angle_gamma   90.00
#
_symmetry.space_group_name_H-M   'P 1'
#
loop_
_entity.id
_entity.type
_entity.pdbx_description
1 polymer ?
#
loop_
_entity_poly.entity_id
_entity_poly.type
_entity_poly.pdbx_seq_one_letter_code
_entity_poly.pdbx_strand_id
1 'polypeptide(L)'
;MDSPGTLAADVIAALALPAESRVDQRIPKKLFLENGAPTAADRKRIQARIDEVTWVAVLKPATVAIPLHRSAEREYLEIAVLWMRTRDGDGDERLPELVHRAIPYPVLLLSEGGDTLSLSLAHKRWSLGDASRVVLDGPLLVATLHLPLEDVERDFVASLGLSQQRPADLKELYDGWLARAEALAAARVTRRYVVAASAPKVSERREALERYGVVVKEIAELRLAAERERQVNRRVELNLIIRRLEQERAEMLERI
;
A
#
# COMPACT_ATOMS: atom_id res chain seq x y z
N MET A 1 11.80 -28.59 -13.14
CA MET A 1 11.18 -27.71 -14.15
C MET A 1 10.18 -26.87 -13.38
N ASP A 2 10.64 -25.74 -12.85
CA ASP A 2 9.78 -24.81 -12.14
C ASP A 2 8.80 -24.23 -13.16
N SER A 3 7.50 -24.41 -12.90
CA SER A 3 6.49 -23.55 -13.51
C SER A 3 6.92 -22.10 -13.31
N PRO A 4 6.79 -21.20 -14.31
CA PRO A 4 7.08 -19.79 -14.08
C PRO A 4 6.34 -19.34 -12.83
N GLY A 5 7.09 -18.86 -11.83
CA GLY A 5 6.53 -18.38 -10.57
C GLY A 5 5.48 -17.31 -10.86
N THR A 6 4.39 -17.30 -10.10
CA THR A 6 3.46 -16.18 -10.17
C THR A 6 4.17 -14.91 -9.69
N LEU A 7 3.74 -13.73 -10.16
CA LEU A 7 4.32 -12.46 -9.68
C LEU A 7 4.28 -12.36 -8.15
N ALA A 8 3.24 -12.91 -7.51
CA ALA A 8 3.18 -13.01 -6.06
C ALA A 8 4.34 -13.82 -5.46
N ALA A 9 4.70 -14.96 -6.05
CA ALA A 9 5.82 -15.77 -5.59
C ALA A 9 7.15 -15.03 -5.73
N ASP A 10 7.37 -14.30 -6.83
CA ASP A 10 8.57 -13.50 -7.06
C ASP A 10 8.71 -12.37 -6.03
N VAL A 11 7.62 -11.66 -5.74
CA VAL A 11 7.63 -10.60 -4.72
C VAL A 11 7.84 -11.19 -3.31
N ILE A 12 7.21 -12.32 -2.99
CA ILE A 12 7.44 -13.03 -1.72
C ILE A 12 8.90 -13.47 -1.59
N ALA A 13 9.52 -13.94 -2.68
CA ALA A 13 10.93 -14.28 -2.69
C ALA A 13 11.82 -13.04 -2.50
N ALA A 14 11.48 -11.91 -3.12
CA ALA A 14 12.21 -10.65 -3.01
C ALA A 14 12.19 -10.06 -1.58
N LEU A 15 11.18 -10.38 -0.76
CA LEU A 15 11.18 -10.03 0.67
C LEU A 15 12.34 -10.69 1.45
N ALA A 16 12.94 -11.76 0.92
CA ALA A 16 14.06 -12.48 1.53
C ALA A 16 13.79 -12.88 3.00
N LEU A 17 12.58 -13.39 3.25
CA LEU A 17 12.14 -13.79 4.59
C LEU A 17 12.90 -15.04 5.08
N PRO A 18 13.41 -15.08 6.32
CA PRO A 18 14.07 -16.25 6.90
C PRO A 18 13.15 -17.47 6.92
N ALA A 19 13.71 -18.67 6.79
CA ALA A 19 12.94 -19.91 6.77
C ALA A 19 12.13 -20.10 8.06
N GLU A 20 12.70 -19.71 9.20
CA GLU A 20 12.09 -19.81 10.54
C GLU A 20 10.88 -18.87 10.71
N SER A 21 10.77 -17.85 9.87
CA SER A 21 9.63 -16.93 9.87
C SER A 21 8.45 -17.45 9.05
N ARG A 22 8.67 -18.45 8.18
CA ARG A 22 7.63 -18.95 7.28
C ARG A 22 6.61 -19.80 8.03
N VAL A 23 5.35 -19.61 7.63
CA VAL A 23 4.20 -20.36 8.16
C VAL A 23 3.58 -21.18 7.03
N ASP A 24 3.36 -20.56 5.88
CA ASP A 24 2.79 -21.16 4.66
C ASP A 24 1.48 -21.94 4.92
N GLN A 25 0.59 -21.38 5.75
CA GLN A 25 -0.70 -22.00 6.11
C GLN A 25 -1.89 -21.21 5.57
N ARG A 26 -2.90 -21.93 5.08
CA ARG A 26 -4.15 -21.32 4.64
C ARG A 26 -4.95 -20.76 5.83
N ILE A 27 -5.43 -19.54 5.70
CA ILE A 27 -6.33 -18.91 6.68
C ILE A 27 -7.79 -19.15 6.26
N PRO A 28 -8.63 -19.78 7.10
CA PRO A 28 -10.05 -19.94 6.83
C PRO A 28 -10.76 -18.58 6.75
N LYS A 29 -11.68 -18.41 5.77
CA LYS A 29 -12.48 -17.18 5.62
C LYS A 29 -13.26 -16.80 6.88
N LYS A 30 -13.59 -17.78 7.71
CA LYS A 30 -14.26 -17.61 9.00
C LYS A 30 -13.54 -16.58 9.89
N LEU A 31 -12.19 -16.58 9.90
CA LEU A 31 -11.41 -15.62 10.68
C LEU A 31 -11.72 -14.17 10.30
N PHE A 32 -11.80 -13.88 9.00
CA PHE A 32 -12.11 -12.53 8.51
C PHE A 32 -13.58 -12.15 8.72
N LEU A 33 -14.49 -13.13 8.67
CA LEU A 33 -15.91 -12.90 8.94
C LEU A 33 -16.20 -12.58 10.41
N GLU A 34 -15.43 -13.16 11.33
CA GLU A 34 -15.58 -12.95 12.78
C GLU A 34 -14.87 -11.67 13.24
N ASN A 35 -13.68 -11.37 12.70
CA ASN A 35 -12.82 -10.32 13.22
C ASN A 35 -12.72 -9.07 12.32
N GLY A 36 -13.08 -9.18 11.04
CA GLY A 36 -12.88 -8.11 10.05
C GLY A 36 -14.16 -7.55 9.43
N ALA A 37 -15.32 -8.19 9.63
CA ALA A 37 -16.55 -7.92 8.87
C ALA A 37 -17.66 -7.29 9.73
N PRO A 38 -17.64 -5.96 9.96
CA PRO A 38 -18.60 -5.31 10.85
C PRO A 38 -20.03 -5.31 10.28
N THR A 39 -20.19 -5.30 8.96
CA THR A 39 -21.50 -5.23 8.30
C THR A 39 -21.86 -6.52 7.54
N ALA A 40 -23.14 -6.73 7.26
CA ALA A 40 -23.59 -7.82 6.38
C ALA A 40 -23.03 -7.69 4.95
N ALA A 41 -22.84 -6.46 4.47
CA ALA A 41 -22.21 -6.19 3.18
C ALA A 41 -20.73 -6.61 3.18
N ASP A 42 -19.99 -6.32 4.25
CA ASP A 42 -18.59 -6.77 4.40
C ASP A 42 -18.50 -8.30 4.44
N ARG A 43 -19.41 -8.97 5.16
CA ARG A 43 -19.47 -10.45 5.18
C ARG A 43 -19.73 -11.03 3.80
N LYS A 44 -20.67 -10.46 3.04
CA LYS A 44 -20.97 -10.88 1.66
C LYS A 44 -19.76 -10.64 0.74
N ARG A 45 -19.09 -9.49 0.88
CA ARG A 45 -17.89 -9.13 0.12
C ARG A 45 -16.76 -10.14 0.33
N ILE A 46 -16.43 -10.45 1.59
CA ILE A 46 -15.40 -11.44 1.94
C ILE A 46 -15.73 -12.82 1.33
N GLN A 47 -16.97 -13.28 1.45
CA GLN A 47 -17.38 -14.59 0.92
C GLN A 47 -17.32 -14.65 -0.61
N ALA A 48 -17.77 -13.58 -1.27
CA ALA A 48 -17.83 -13.51 -2.72
C ALA A 48 -16.42 -13.36 -3.33
N ARG A 49 -15.62 -12.44 -2.81
CA ARG A 49 -14.41 -11.96 -3.50
C ARG A 49 -13.12 -12.68 -3.14
N ILE A 50 -12.94 -13.08 -1.87
CA ILE A 50 -11.75 -13.83 -1.47
C ILE A 50 -11.86 -15.21 -2.08
N ASP A 51 -10.84 -15.68 -2.80
CA ASP A 51 -10.71 -17.08 -3.16
C ASP A 51 -9.94 -17.83 -2.07
N GLU A 52 -8.75 -17.30 -1.76
CA GLU A 52 -7.77 -17.90 -0.88
C GLU A 52 -7.00 -16.83 -0.11
N VAL A 53 -6.63 -17.15 1.12
CA VAL A 53 -5.68 -16.35 1.91
C VAL A 53 -4.69 -17.31 2.56
N THR A 54 -3.41 -17.00 2.45
CA THR A 54 -2.31 -17.75 3.04
C THR A 54 -1.53 -16.85 3.98
N TRP A 55 -1.28 -17.37 5.17
CA TRP A 55 -0.30 -16.85 6.10
C TRP A 55 1.08 -17.26 5.62
N VAL A 56 1.78 -16.36 4.94
CA VAL A 56 3.11 -16.64 4.37
C VAL A 56 4.14 -16.68 5.48
N ALA A 57 4.18 -15.64 6.32
CA ALA A 57 5.18 -15.54 7.37
C ALA A 57 4.72 -14.71 8.58
N VAL A 58 5.41 -14.92 9.69
CA VAL A 58 5.33 -14.10 10.91
C VAL A 58 6.72 -13.62 11.28
N LEU A 59 6.89 -12.31 11.27
CA LEU A 59 8.15 -11.69 11.66
C LEU A 59 8.08 -11.37 13.14
N LYS A 60 8.90 -12.06 13.94
CA LYS A 60 9.08 -11.89 15.38
C LYS A 60 10.55 -11.65 15.67
N PRO A 61 10.91 -11.05 16.81
CA PRO A 61 12.32 -10.91 17.17
C PRO A 61 13.10 -12.23 17.13
N ALA A 62 12.45 -13.33 17.51
CA ALA A 62 13.04 -14.66 17.45
C ALA A 62 13.27 -15.21 16.02
N THR A 63 12.52 -14.74 15.02
CA THR A 63 12.61 -15.25 13.64
C THR A 63 13.41 -14.35 12.69
N VAL A 64 13.48 -13.04 12.97
CA VAL A 64 14.19 -12.07 12.12
C VAL A 64 15.35 -11.36 12.82
N ALA A 65 15.59 -11.62 14.11
CA ALA A 65 16.61 -10.94 14.91
C ALA A 65 16.47 -9.40 14.95
N ILE A 66 15.24 -8.90 14.80
CA ILE A 66 14.90 -7.48 14.87
C ILE A 66 14.09 -7.23 16.16
N PRO A 67 14.51 -6.29 17.03
CA PRO A 67 13.79 -6.00 18.28
C PRO A 67 12.32 -5.62 18.08
N LEU A 68 11.49 -5.92 19.09
CA LEU A 68 10.11 -5.42 19.12
C LEU A 68 10.08 -3.91 19.41
N HIS A 69 8.99 -3.25 19.00
CA HIS A 69 8.73 -1.85 19.33
C HIS A 69 7.54 -1.74 20.28
N ARG A 70 7.63 -0.90 21.30
CA ARG A 70 6.51 -0.54 22.18
C ARG A 70 6.50 0.96 22.46
N SER A 71 5.32 1.55 22.37
CA SER A 71 5.06 2.91 22.82
C SER A 71 3.68 3.00 23.46
N ALA A 72 3.33 4.17 23.99
CA ALA A 72 1.99 4.43 24.53
C ALA A 72 0.88 4.31 23.46
N GLU A 73 1.22 4.52 22.19
CA GLU A 73 0.25 4.58 21.10
C GLU A 73 0.11 3.25 20.34
N ARG A 74 1.20 2.48 20.22
CA ARG A 74 1.25 1.30 19.35
C ARG A 74 2.34 0.32 19.78
N GLU A 75 2.18 -0.93 19.36
CA GLU A 75 3.17 -1.98 19.54
C GLU A 75 3.42 -2.72 18.22
N TYR A 76 4.68 -3.09 17.97
CA TYR A 76 5.11 -3.99 16.90
C TYR A 76 5.77 -5.19 17.58
N LEU A 77 4.94 -6.13 18.03
CA LEU A 77 5.39 -7.39 18.63
C LEU A 77 5.67 -8.45 17.56
N GLU A 78 4.88 -8.41 16.49
CA GLU A 78 5.04 -9.23 15.30
C GLU A 78 4.49 -8.48 14.08
N ILE A 79 4.91 -8.90 12.87
CA ILE A 79 4.33 -8.46 11.60
C ILE A 79 3.84 -9.70 10.83
N ALA A 80 2.61 -9.67 10.36
CA ALA A 80 2.05 -10.74 9.54
C ALA A 80 2.27 -10.45 8.05
N VAL A 81 2.86 -11.39 7.32
CA VAL A 81 2.93 -11.36 5.86
C VAL A 81 1.86 -12.29 5.32
N LEU A 82 0.90 -11.73 4.60
CA LEU A 82 -0.24 -12.46 4.05
C LEU A 82 -0.24 -12.35 2.53
N TRP A 83 -0.67 -13.43 1.88
CA TRP A 83 -1.03 -13.43 0.47
C TRP A 83 -2.51 -13.76 0.34
N MET A 84 -3.23 -13.01 -0.49
CA MET A 84 -4.64 -13.22 -0.78
C MET A 84 -4.82 -13.26 -2.29
N ARG A 85 -5.58 -14.24 -2.76
CA ARG A 85 -6.05 -14.32 -4.15
C ARG A 85 -7.53 -13.95 -4.21
N THR A 86 -7.89 -13.05 -5.13
CA THR A 86 -9.27 -12.61 -5.35
C THR A 86 -9.86 -13.27 -6.60
N ARG A 87 -11.19 -13.45 -6.63
CA ARG A 87 -11.89 -14.13 -7.73
C ARG A 87 -12.15 -13.25 -8.96
N ASP A 88 -12.44 -11.97 -8.74
CA ASP A 88 -12.91 -11.05 -9.79
C ASP A 88 -12.21 -9.70 -9.66
N GLY A 89 -11.13 -9.53 -10.41
CA GLY A 89 -10.55 -8.23 -10.81
C GLY A 89 -10.09 -7.28 -9.70
N ASP A 90 -9.46 -6.21 -10.14
CA ASP A 90 -8.80 -5.21 -9.31
C ASP A 90 -9.79 -4.20 -8.72
N GLY A 91 -9.34 -3.44 -7.72
CA GLY A 91 -10.01 -2.20 -7.29
C GLY A 91 -11.06 -2.30 -6.17
N ASP A 92 -11.15 -3.43 -5.46
CA ASP A 92 -11.92 -3.49 -4.20
C ASP A 92 -11.08 -3.00 -3.02
N GLU A 93 -10.91 -1.69 -2.87
CA GLU A 93 -10.12 -1.07 -1.78
C GLU A 93 -10.62 -1.46 -0.39
N ARG A 94 -11.91 -1.76 -0.26
CA ARG A 94 -12.53 -2.18 1.00
C ARG A 94 -12.05 -3.56 1.43
N LEU A 95 -11.79 -4.48 0.49
CA LEU A 95 -11.46 -5.86 0.83
C LEU A 95 -10.12 -6.00 1.59
N PRO A 96 -8.99 -5.44 1.12
CA PRO A 96 -7.75 -5.38 1.89
C PRO A 96 -7.95 -4.73 3.27
N GLU A 97 -8.74 -3.65 3.36
CA GLU A 97 -9.01 -2.97 4.62
C GLU A 97 -9.66 -3.89 5.67
N LEU A 98 -10.61 -4.74 5.23
CA LEU A 98 -11.25 -5.75 6.10
C LEU A 98 -10.26 -6.82 6.55
N VAL A 99 -9.36 -7.27 5.67
CA VAL A 99 -8.29 -8.23 6.02
C VAL A 99 -7.33 -7.62 7.04
N HIS A 100 -6.89 -6.38 6.80
CA HIS A 100 -6.05 -5.65 7.74
C HIS A 100 -6.73 -5.51 9.11
N ARG A 101 -8.02 -5.17 9.17
CA ARG A 101 -8.76 -5.07 10.45
C ARG A 101 -8.90 -6.39 11.21
N ALA A 102 -9.01 -7.51 10.50
CA ALA A 102 -9.21 -8.82 11.11
C ALA A 102 -7.99 -9.33 11.90
N ILE A 103 -6.80 -8.78 11.62
CA ILE A 103 -5.54 -9.18 12.24
C ILE A 103 -5.14 -8.09 13.25
N PRO A 104 -4.81 -8.40 14.51
CA PRO A 104 -4.48 -7.37 15.50
C PRO A 104 -3.08 -6.77 15.33
N TYR A 105 -2.22 -7.42 14.55
CA TYR A 105 -0.83 -6.99 14.30
C TYR A 105 -0.68 -6.26 12.95
N PRO A 106 0.37 -5.45 12.74
CA PRO A 106 0.70 -4.88 11.43
C PRO A 106 0.76 -5.97 10.35
N VAL A 107 0.19 -5.68 9.17
CA VAL A 107 0.10 -6.63 8.07
C VAL A 107 0.80 -6.07 6.84
N LEU A 108 1.62 -6.88 6.18
CA LEU A 108 2.00 -6.70 4.78
C LEU A 108 1.15 -7.68 3.97
N LEU A 109 0.16 -7.16 3.24
CA LEU A 109 -0.78 -7.99 2.48
C LEU A 109 -0.51 -7.85 0.99
N LEU A 110 -0.16 -8.96 0.35
CA LEU A 110 -0.11 -9.12 -1.09
C LEU A 110 -1.48 -9.59 -1.59
N SER A 111 -2.15 -8.80 -2.44
CA SER A 111 -3.43 -9.18 -3.04
C SER A 111 -3.23 -9.36 -4.54
N GLU A 112 -3.43 -10.59 -5.00
CA GLU A 112 -3.33 -10.99 -6.41
C GLU A 112 -4.73 -11.11 -7.01
N GLY A 113 -4.94 -10.47 -8.16
CA GLY A 113 -6.18 -10.51 -8.92
C GLY A 113 -5.92 -10.11 -10.38
N GLY A 114 -6.47 -10.86 -11.33
CA GLY A 114 -6.23 -10.61 -12.76
C GLY A 114 -4.74 -10.55 -13.10
N ASP A 115 -4.32 -9.47 -13.76
CA ASP A 115 -2.93 -9.21 -14.16
C ASP A 115 -2.21 -8.25 -13.18
N THR A 116 -2.76 -8.08 -11.97
CA THR A 116 -2.19 -7.18 -10.97
C THR A 116 -1.87 -7.86 -9.65
N LEU A 117 -0.84 -7.31 -9.00
CA LEU A 117 -0.48 -7.64 -7.64
C LEU A 117 -0.39 -6.34 -6.86
N SER A 118 -1.09 -6.24 -5.74
CA SER A 118 -1.01 -5.07 -4.87
C SER A 118 -0.42 -5.41 -3.51
N LEU A 119 0.49 -4.57 -3.02
CA LEU A 119 1.02 -4.63 -1.67
C LEU A 119 0.31 -3.56 -0.85
N SER A 120 -0.41 -3.95 0.19
CA SER A 120 -1.12 -3.04 1.09
C SER A 120 -0.55 -3.07 2.51
N LEU A 121 -0.39 -1.88 3.08
CA LEU A 121 0.21 -1.62 4.38
C LEU A 121 -0.61 -0.55 5.11
N ALA A 122 -0.72 -0.67 6.43
CA ALA A 122 -1.25 0.39 7.29
C ALA A 122 -0.73 0.25 8.71
N HIS A 123 -0.45 1.39 9.31
CA HIS A 123 -0.20 1.45 10.74
C HIS A 123 -1.45 1.08 11.52
N LYS A 124 -1.19 0.65 12.75
CA LYS A 124 -2.20 0.36 13.74
C LYS A 124 -1.83 1.00 15.07
N ARG A 125 -2.85 1.34 15.84
CA ARG A 125 -2.73 1.95 17.16
C ARG A 125 -3.80 1.42 18.10
N TRP A 126 -3.58 1.63 19.40
CA TRP A 126 -4.62 1.43 20.38
C TRP A 126 -5.83 2.34 20.10
N SER A 127 -7.02 1.79 20.25
CA SER A 127 -8.25 2.56 20.13
C SER A 127 -8.37 3.53 21.29
N LEU A 128 -8.75 4.77 20.99
CA LEU A 128 -9.00 5.80 22.02
C LEU A 128 -10.28 5.51 22.81
N GLY A 129 -11.22 4.75 22.22
CA GLY A 129 -12.48 4.39 22.87
C GLY A 129 -12.46 3.03 23.57
N ASP A 130 -11.45 2.19 23.29
CA ASP A 130 -11.32 0.86 23.88
C ASP A 130 -9.84 0.43 23.87
N ALA A 131 -9.16 0.56 25.01
CA ALA A 131 -7.74 0.26 25.14
C ALA A 131 -7.39 -1.22 24.88
N SER A 132 -8.37 -2.12 24.83
CA SER A 132 -8.16 -3.53 24.49
C SER A 132 -8.17 -3.80 22.98
N ARG A 133 -8.54 -2.80 22.16
CA ARG A 133 -8.66 -2.93 20.71
C ARG A 133 -7.56 -2.19 19.97
N VAL A 134 -7.06 -2.85 18.94
CA VAL A 134 -6.18 -2.26 17.95
C VAL A 134 -6.99 -1.86 16.73
N VAL A 135 -6.80 -0.63 16.24
CA VAL A 135 -7.48 -0.08 15.06
C VAL A 135 -6.48 0.42 14.04
N LEU A 136 -6.91 0.53 12.78
CA LEU A 136 -6.11 1.17 11.72
C LEU A 136 -5.84 2.63 12.07
N ASP A 137 -4.63 3.06 11.77
CA ASP A 137 -4.15 4.43 11.96
C ASP A 137 -3.93 5.09 10.60
N GLY A 138 -5.03 5.57 10.00
CA GLY A 138 -5.05 6.13 8.66
C GLY A 138 -5.51 5.14 7.56
N PRO A 139 -5.52 5.58 6.30
CA PRO A 139 -5.87 4.73 5.15
C PRO A 139 -4.78 3.69 4.87
N LEU A 140 -5.12 2.69 4.05
CA LEU A 140 -4.12 1.78 3.50
C LEU A 140 -3.24 2.53 2.49
N LEU A 141 -1.93 2.35 2.62
CA LEU A 141 -1.01 2.60 1.52
C LEU A 141 -1.01 1.37 0.61
N VAL A 142 -1.25 1.56 -0.69
CA VAL A 142 -1.33 0.48 -1.67
C VAL A 142 -0.34 0.72 -2.81
N ALA A 143 0.58 -0.23 -3.00
CA ALA A 143 1.49 -0.30 -4.12
C ALA A 143 1.04 -1.40 -5.10
N THR A 144 0.33 -1.02 -6.16
CA THR A 144 -0.08 -1.94 -7.24
C THR A 144 1.07 -2.16 -8.21
N LEU A 145 1.24 -3.38 -8.71
CA LEU A 145 2.16 -3.78 -9.77
C LEU A 145 1.33 -4.36 -10.91
N HIS A 146 1.66 -4.00 -12.14
CA HIS A 146 1.00 -4.51 -13.34
C HIS A 146 2.02 -5.31 -14.15
N LEU A 147 1.59 -6.43 -14.73
CA LEU A 147 2.43 -7.19 -15.64
C LEU A 147 2.34 -6.65 -17.08
N PRO A 148 3.45 -6.66 -17.85
CA PRO A 148 4.82 -6.93 -17.40
C PRO A 148 5.37 -5.78 -16.55
N LEU A 149 6.26 -6.08 -15.59
CA LEU A 149 6.89 -5.05 -14.77
C LEU A 149 7.76 -4.11 -15.64
N GLU A 150 7.75 -2.81 -15.35
CA GLU A 150 8.74 -1.86 -15.89
C GLU A 150 9.97 -1.79 -14.95
N ASP A 151 10.96 -0.97 -15.31
CA ASP A 151 12.20 -0.83 -14.54
C ASP A 151 11.94 -0.30 -13.12
N VAL A 152 11.02 0.65 -12.98
CA VAL A 152 10.63 1.20 -11.68
C VAL A 152 10.00 0.14 -10.78
N GLU A 153 9.09 -0.69 -11.31
CA GLU A 153 8.53 -1.80 -10.54
C GLU A 153 9.59 -2.85 -10.17
N ARG A 154 10.54 -3.15 -11.06
CA ARG A 154 11.66 -4.06 -10.76
C ARG A 154 12.54 -3.54 -9.63
N ASP A 155 12.91 -2.26 -9.67
CA ASP A 155 13.71 -1.61 -8.63
C ASP A 155 12.97 -1.62 -7.27
N PHE A 156 11.66 -1.34 -7.30
CA PHE A 156 10.82 -1.44 -6.11
C PHE A 156 10.85 -2.85 -5.52
N VAL A 157 10.60 -3.89 -6.32
CA VAL A 157 10.58 -5.28 -5.85
C VAL A 157 11.95 -5.68 -5.27
N ALA A 158 13.04 -5.35 -5.96
CA ALA A 158 14.40 -5.62 -5.50
C ALA A 158 14.75 -4.93 -4.16
N SER A 159 14.10 -3.80 -3.86
CA SER A 159 14.33 -3.06 -2.62
C SER A 159 13.68 -3.69 -1.38
N LEU A 160 12.69 -4.58 -1.52
CA LEU A 160 11.81 -5.04 -0.43
C LEU A 160 12.49 -5.92 0.62
N GLY A 161 13.62 -6.53 0.28
CA GLY A 161 14.32 -7.50 1.13
C GLY A 161 14.72 -6.95 2.50
N LEU A 162 14.61 -7.77 3.56
CA LEU A 162 14.93 -7.35 4.94
C LEU A 162 16.35 -6.79 5.08
N SER A 163 17.33 -7.38 4.37
CA SER A 163 18.74 -6.97 4.40
C SER A 163 18.98 -5.56 3.83
N GLN A 164 18.05 -5.04 3.02
CA GLN A 164 18.15 -3.70 2.42
C GLN A 164 17.68 -2.57 3.36
N GLN A 165 17.13 -2.91 4.54
CA GLN A 165 16.47 -1.92 5.40
C GLN A 165 17.25 -1.57 6.66
N ARG A 166 18.04 -2.51 7.20
CA ARG A 166 18.80 -2.37 8.46
C ARG A 166 18.01 -1.67 9.59
N PRO A 167 16.82 -2.19 9.94
CA PRO A 167 15.94 -1.53 10.90
C PRO A 167 16.44 -1.69 12.35
N ALA A 168 16.23 -0.68 13.20
CA ALA A 168 16.52 -0.80 14.63
C ALA A 168 15.48 -1.63 15.39
N ASP A 169 14.23 -1.64 14.92
CA ASP A 169 13.13 -2.42 15.48
C ASP A 169 12.07 -2.81 14.41
N LEU A 170 11.07 -3.60 14.79
CA LEU A 170 10.01 -4.04 13.88
C LEU A 170 9.15 -2.88 13.36
N LYS A 171 9.05 -1.76 14.09
CA LYS A 171 8.34 -0.59 13.58
C LYS A 171 9.12 0.05 12.44
N GLU A 172 10.43 0.23 12.60
CA GLU A 172 11.28 0.78 11.53
C GLU A 172 11.34 -0.13 10.31
N LEU A 173 11.28 -1.46 10.49
CA LEU A 173 11.13 -2.38 9.36
C LEU A 173 9.83 -2.11 8.58
N TYR A 174 8.72 -1.95 9.32
CA TYR A 174 7.42 -1.69 8.72
C TYR A 174 7.35 -0.31 8.04
N ASP A 175 7.91 0.72 8.69
CA ASP A 175 8.08 2.06 8.12
C ASP A 175 8.92 2.01 6.83
N GLY A 176 9.94 1.16 6.79
CA GLY A 176 10.80 0.97 5.62
C GLY A 176 10.07 0.37 4.41
N TRP A 177 9.08 -0.51 4.61
CA TRP A 177 8.20 -0.98 3.54
C TRP A 177 7.19 0.09 3.10
N LEU A 178 6.62 0.86 4.04
CA LEU A 178 5.75 1.99 3.70
C LEU A 178 6.51 3.02 2.84
N ALA A 179 7.72 3.39 3.25
CA ALA A 179 8.57 4.33 2.51
C ALA A 179 8.90 3.86 1.08
N ARG A 180 9.05 2.54 0.88
CA ARG A 180 9.28 1.93 -0.45
C ARG A 180 8.02 1.96 -1.32
N ALA A 181 6.86 1.68 -0.75
CA ALA A 181 5.59 1.76 -1.47
C ALA A 181 5.26 3.21 -1.86
N GLU A 182 5.56 4.18 -0.99
CA GLU A 182 5.46 5.62 -1.32
C GLU A 182 6.48 6.03 -2.38
N ALA A 183 7.69 5.48 -2.35
CA ALA A 183 8.68 5.72 -3.39
C ALA A 183 8.22 5.22 -4.76
N LEU A 184 7.49 4.09 -4.81
CA LEU A 184 6.89 3.61 -6.05
C LEU A 184 5.83 4.58 -6.58
N ALA A 185 4.95 5.10 -5.70
CA ALA A 185 3.96 6.10 -6.09
C ALA A 185 4.62 7.38 -6.66
N ALA A 186 5.71 7.84 -6.04
CA ALA A 186 6.51 8.96 -6.53
C ALA A 186 7.13 8.66 -7.90
N ALA A 187 7.76 7.49 -8.03
CA ALA A 187 8.48 7.06 -9.22
C ALA A 187 7.59 6.90 -10.45
N ARG A 188 6.28 6.67 -10.27
CA ARG A 188 5.33 6.66 -11.39
C ARG A 188 5.16 8.00 -12.06
N VAL A 189 5.34 9.07 -11.28
CA VAL A 189 5.25 10.43 -11.76
C VAL A 189 6.63 10.92 -12.23
N THR A 190 7.67 10.68 -11.43
CA THR A 190 9.03 11.19 -11.70
C THR A 190 9.86 10.28 -12.62
N ARG A 191 9.39 9.05 -12.88
CA ARG A 191 10.10 7.98 -13.60
C ARG A 191 11.41 7.54 -12.94
N ARG A 192 11.64 7.88 -11.67
CA ARG A 192 12.85 7.54 -10.93
C ARG A 192 12.50 6.98 -9.56
N TYR A 193 12.91 5.73 -9.31
CA TYR A 193 12.73 5.10 -8.01
C TYR A 193 13.80 5.54 -7.01
N VAL A 194 13.37 6.24 -5.95
CA VAL A 194 14.25 6.66 -4.84
C VAL A 194 13.50 6.50 -3.53
N VAL A 195 14.06 5.70 -2.61
CA VAL A 195 13.54 5.61 -1.24
C VAL A 195 14.03 6.83 -0.46
N ALA A 196 13.10 7.56 0.16
CA ALA A 196 13.44 8.71 0.97
C ALA A 196 14.22 8.28 2.23
N ALA A 197 15.23 9.07 2.61
CA ALA A 197 16.17 8.71 3.67
C ALA A 197 15.62 8.86 5.11
N SER A 198 14.46 9.50 5.30
CA SER A 198 13.91 9.77 6.64
C SER A 198 12.40 9.95 6.63
N ALA A 199 11.75 9.70 7.76
CA ALA A 199 10.30 9.82 7.92
C ALA A 199 9.74 11.23 7.57
N PRO A 200 10.39 12.36 7.94
CA PRO A 200 9.93 13.67 7.52
C PRO A 200 9.92 13.86 6.00
N LYS A 201 10.94 13.33 5.30
CA LYS A 201 11.00 13.38 3.83
C LYS A 201 9.95 12.50 3.17
N VAL A 202 9.65 11.34 3.77
CA VAL A 202 8.56 10.46 3.35
C VAL A 202 7.23 11.22 3.44
N SER A 203 6.96 11.88 4.59
CA SER A 203 5.75 12.68 4.79
C SER A 203 5.63 13.85 3.81
N GLU A 204 6.70 14.64 3.63
CA GLU A 204 6.68 15.77 2.69
C GLU A 204 6.36 15.32 1.26
N ARG A 205 7.01 14.24 0.81
CA ARG A 205 6.77 13.69 -0.52
C ARG A 205 5.34 13.16 -0.67
N ARG A 206 4.80 12.53 0.36
CA ARG A 206 3.41 12.05 0.39
C ARG A 206 2.44 13.21 0.21
N GLU A 207 2.58 14.27 1.00
CA GLU A 207 1.76 15.47 0.90
C GLU A 207 1.89 16.17 -0.46
N ALA A 208 3.10 16.15 -1.05
CA ALA A 208 3.32 16.67 -2.40
C ALA A 208 2.61 15.83 -3.46
N LEU A 209 2.65 14.49 -3.35
CA LEU A 209 1.96 13.57 -4.26
C LEU A 209 0.43 13.67 -4.18
N GLU A 210 -0.11 13.79 -2.96
CA GLU A 210 -1.55 13.98 -2.76
C GLU A 210 -2.03 15.28 -3.42
N ARG A 211 -1.32 16.38 -3.18
CA ARG A 211 -1.61 17.67 -3.81
C ARG A 211 -1.46 17.61 -5.33
N TYR A 212 -0.41 16.97 -5.83
CA TYR A 212 -0.21 16.75 -7.26
C TYR A 212 -1.42 16.02 -7.89
N GLY A 213 -1.93 14.97 -7.23
CA GLY A 213 -3.10 14.23 -7.69
C GLY A 213 -4.37 15.09 -7.76
N VAL A 214 -4.61 15.94 -6.76
CA VAL A 214 -5.73 16.89 -6.74
C VAL A 214 -5.64 17.86 -7.92
N VAL A 215 -4.47 18.49 -8.11
CA VAL A 215 -4.25 19.46 -9.20
C VAL A 215 -4.41 18.81 -10.56
N VAL A 216 -3.89 17.59 -10.77
CA VAL A 216 -4.06 16.84 -12.02
C VAL A 216 -5.54 16.59 -12.33
N LYS A 217 -6.33 16.20 -11.33
CA LYS A 217 -7.77 15.97 -11.48
C LYS A 217 -8.51 17.27 -11.83
N GLU A 218 -8.20 18.36 -11.14
CA GLU A 218 -8.81 19.67 -11.39
C GLU A 218 -8.50 20.18 -12.80
N ILE A 219 -7.25 20.04 -13.27
CA ILE A 219 -6.86 20.35 -14.65
C ILE A 219 -7.70 19.54 -15.65
N ALA A 220 -7.89 18.24 -15.41
CA ALA A 220 -8.67 17.38 -16.29
C ALA A 220 -10.15 17.81 -16.37
N GLU A 221 -10.76 18.12 -15.21
CA GLU A 221 -12.15 18.60 -15.13
C GLU A 221 -12.32 19.96 -15.83
N LEU A 222 -11.39 20.90 -15.62
CA LEU A 222 -11.40 22.21 -16.26
C LEU A 222 -11.21 22.13 -17.77
N ARG A 223 -10.37 21.21 -18.26
CA ARG A 223 -10.19 20.96 -19.70
C ARG A 223 -11.50 20.50 -20.34
N LEU A 224 -12.17 19.52 -19.73
CA LEU A 224 -13.48 19.04 -20.20
C LEU A 224 -14.54 20.15 -20.18
N ALA A 225 -14.53 21.02 -19.16
CA ALA A 225 -15.42 22.16 -19.09
C ALA A 225 -15.12 23.19 -20.19
N ALA A 226 -13.84 23.51 -20.43
CA ALA A 226 -13.41 24.46 -21.45
C ALA A 226 -13.74 23.99 -22.88
N GLU A 227 -13.68 22.69 -23.16
CA GLU A 227 -14.08 22.10 -24.43
C GLU A 227 -15.59 22.22 -24.69
N ARG A 228 -16.40 22.11 -23.64
CA ARG A 228 -17.87 22.19 -23.74
C ARG A 228 -18.41 23.62 -23.70
N GLU A 229 -17.59 24.59 -23.30
CA GLU A 229 -17.97 25.99 -23.16
C GLU A 229 -18.14 26.68 -24.53
N ARG A 230 -19.28 27.37 -24.69
CA ARG A 230 -19.65 28.07 -25.93
C ARG A 230 -19.30 29.55 -25.89
N GLN A 231 -19.26 30.15 -24.71
CA GLN A 231 -18.91 31.55 -24.54
C GLN A 231 -17.39 31.73 -24.55
N VAL A 232 -16.88 32.49 -25.53
CA VAL A 232 -15.44 32.70 -25.73
C VAL A 232 -14.77 33.29 -24.49
N ASN A 233 -15.38 34.28 -23.83
CA ASN A 233 -14.81 34.91 -22.63
C ASN A 233 -14.65 33.89 -21.49
N ARG A 234 -15.68 33.08 -21.24
CA ARG A 234 -15.64 32.05 -20.18
C ARG A 234 -14.63 30.95 -20.50
N ARG A 235 -14.51 30.57 -21.78
CA ARG A 235 -13.47 29.63 -22.23
C ARG A 235 -12.06 30.18 -22.04
N VAL A 236 -11.84 31.49 -22.24
CA VAL A 236 -10.54 32.12 -21.96
C VAL A 236 -10.22 32.10 -20.47
N GLU A 237 -11.19 32.42 -19.61
CA GLU A 237 -11.02 32.34 -18.15
C GLU A 237 -10.61 30.92 -17.69
N LEU A 238 -11.32 29.89 -18.16
CA LEU A 238 -10.99 28.50 -17.84
C LEU A 238 -9.57 28.13 -18.28
N ASN A 239 -9.14 28.56 -19.47
CA ASN A 239 -7.79 28.30 -19.96
C ASN A 239 -6.71 29.04 -19.15
N LEU A 240 -6.99 30.22 -18.61
CA LEU A 240 -6.05 30.91 -17.72
C LEU A 240 -5.88 30.17 -16.39
N ILE A 241 -6.96 29.63 -15.83
CA ILE A 241 -6.90 28.80 -14.62
C ILE A 241 -6.11 27.53 -14.88
N ILE A 242 -6.37 26.83 -15.99
CA ILE A 242 -5.62 25.63 -16.40
C ILE A 242 -4.12 25.92 -16.45
N ARG A 243 -3.69 27.02 -17.09
CA ARG A 243 -2.26 27.38 -17.17
C ARG A 243 -1.64 27.63 -15.80
N ARG A 244 -2.35 28.27 -14.88
CA ARG A 244 -1.86 28.49 -13.50
C ARG A 244 -1.67 27.16 -12.77
N LEU A 245 -2.66 26.27 -12.84
CA LEU A 245 -2.58 24.95 -12.22
C LEU A 245 -1.50 24.07 -12.86
N GLU A 246 -1.26 24.20 -14.17
CA GLU A 246 -0.16 23.50 -14.85
C GLU A 246 1.21 23.95 -14.36
N GLN A 247 1.38 25.24 -14.05
CA GLN A 247 2.61 25.77 -13.47
C GLN A 247 2.80 25.25 -12.04
N GLU A 248 1.77 25.33 -11.20
CA GLU A 248 1.80 24.79 -9.84
C GLU A 248 2.12 23.28 -9.85
N ARG A 249 1.53 22.51 -10.77
CA ARG A 249 1.84 21.09 -10.97
C ARG A 249 3.32 20.88 -11.29
N ALA A 250 3.92 21.72 -12.13
CA ALA A 250 5.33 21.59 -12.51
C ALA A 250 6.27 21.87 -11.31
N GLU A 251 5.97 22.89 -10.51
CA GLU A 251 6.71 23.21 -9.29
C GLU A 251 6.61 22.08 -8.25
N MET A 252 5.45 21.41 -8.15
CA MET A 252 5.28 20.25 -7.26
C MET A 252 6.12 19.05 -7.68
N LEU A 253 6.33 18.82 -8.98
CA LEU A 253 7.16 17.71 -9.48
C LEU A 253 8.61 17.79 -8.99
N GLU A 254 9.15 19.00 -8.77
CA GLU A 254 10.50 19.18 -8.24
C GLU A 254 10.62 18.77 -6.76
N ARG A 255 9.49 18.67 -6.07
CA ARG A 255 9.41 18.34 -4.63
C ARG A 255 9.06 16.88 -4.36
N ILE A 256 8.76 16.10 -5.40
CA ILE A 256 8.39 14.67 -5.33
C ILE A 256 9.63 13.81 -5.57
#